data_AF-A0A182JI58-F1
#
_entry.id   AF-A0A182JI58-F1
#
_cell.length_a   1.000
_cell.length_b   1.000
_cell.length_c   1.000
_cell.angle_alpha   90.00
_cell.angle_beta   90.00
_cell.angle_gamma   90.00
#
_symmetry.space_group_name_H-M   'P 1'
#
loop_
_entity.id
_entity.type
_entity.pdbx_description
1 polymer ?
#
loop_
_entity_poly.entity_id
_entity_poly.type
_entity_poly.pdbx_seq_one_letter_code
_entity_poly.pdbx_strand_id
1 'polypeptide(L)'
;MALNNNIIENDTMAEENSEEQSYLQLIQDILSKGNKRLDRTGVGTLSIFGAQMRFSLREGSTNAKELQAKGIHIWDGNSTREFLDSCGFVDREEAIIKFLGYNVQL
;
A
#
# COMPACT_ATOMS: atom_id res chain seq x y z
N MET A 1 44.03 13.09 -34.88
CA MET A 1 42.65 12.67 -35.24
C MET A 1 42.06 12.05 -33.98
N ALA A 2 41.01 12.65 -33.44
CA ALA A 2 40.26 12.18 -32.27
C ALA A 2 39.79 10.72 -32.48
N LEU A 3 39.65 9.88 -31.46
CA LEU A 3 38.60 10.01 -30.45
C LEU A 3 39.01 9.43 -29.10
N ASN A 4 38.80 10.26 -28.09
CA ASN A 4 38.67 9.98 -26.68
C ASN A 4 37.31 9.30 -26.45
N ASN A 5 37.27 8.01 -26.14
CA ASN A 5 36.06 7.39 -25.59
C ASN A 5 36.22 7.32 -24.09
N ASN A 6 35.84 8.43 -23.44
CA ASN A 6 35.35 8.43 -22.07
C ASN A 6 34.37 7.27 -21.91
N ILE A 7 34.83 6.17 -21.30
CA ILE A 7 33.92 5.32 -20.54
C ILE A 7 33.55 6.18 -19.36
N ILE A 8 32.43 6.87 -19.51
CA ILE A 8 31.81 7.62 -18.44
C ILE A 8 31.52 6.58 -17.37
N GLU A 9 32.30 6.62 -16.29
CA GLU A 9 31.91 6.08 -14.98
C GLU A 9 30.66 6.85 -14.52
N ASN A 10 29.53 6.56 -15.17
CA ASN A 10 28.19 6.92 -14.72
C ASN A 10 27.58 5.68 -14.07
N ASP A 11 28.30 5.09 -13.13
CA ASP A 11 27.66 4.28 -12.10
C ASP A 11 27.58 5.17 -10.87
N THR A 12 26.72 6.18 -10.99
CA THR A 12 26.17 6.87 -9.83
C THR A 12 25.53 5.76 -9.02
N MET A 13 26.18 5.35 -7.93
CA MET A 13 25.60 4.47 -6.92
C MET A 13 24.29 5.12 -6.50
N ALA A 14 23.19 4.75 -7.14
CA ALA A 14 21.87 5.21 -6.77
C ALA A 14 21.72 4.86 -5.30
N GLU A 15 21.62 5.87 -4.43
CA GLU A 15 21.48 5.64 -2.98
C GLU A 15 20.38 4.60 -2.78
N GLU A 16 20.75 3.41 -2.31
CA GLU A 16 19.78 2.36 -2.05
C GLU A 16 18.80 2.87 -1.00
N ASN A 17 17.52 2.95 -1.38
CA ASN A 17 16.47 3.31 -0.45
C ASN A 17 16.26 2.17 0.57
N SER A 18 16.94 2.27 1.70
CA SER A 18 16.91 1.25 2.77
C SER A 18 15.50 0.96 3.30
N GLU A 19 14.59 1.93 3.23
CA GLU A 19 13.21 1.75 3.67
C GLU A 19 12.39 0.93 2.66
N GLU A 20 12.59 1.18 1.36
CA GLU A 20 12.01 0.38 0.29
C GLU A 20 12.57 -1.05 0.31
N GLN A 21 13.87 -1.22 0.56
CA GLN A 21 14.48 -2.54 0.70
C GLN A 21 13.84 -3.35 1.84
N SER A 22 13.43 -2.70 2.93
CA SER A 22 12.69 -3.36 4.01
C SER A 22 11.33 -3.93 3.53
N TYR A 23 10.64 -3.22 2.64
CA TYR A 23 9.39 -3.69 2.03
C TYR A 23 9.64 -4.85 1.05
N LEU A 24 10.66 -4.73 0.19
CA LEU A 24 11.02 -5.79 -0.76
C LEU A 24 11.43 -7.08 -0.05
N GLN A 25 12.20 -6.95 1.04
CA GLN A 25 12.60 -8.09 1.85
C GLN A 25 11.38 -8.80 2.48
N LEU A 26 10.40 -8.03 2.95
CA LEU A 26 9.16 -8.58 3.49
C LEU A 26 8.37 -9.36 2.42
N ILE A 27 8.27 -8.84 1.19
CA ILE A 27 7.63 -9.58 0.09
C ILE A 27 8.37 -10.90 -0.15
N GLN A 28 9.70 -10.87 -0.21
CA GLN A 28 10.50 -12.05 -0.44
C GLN A 28 10.33 -13.10 0.67
N ASP A 29 10.23 -12.67 1.92
CA ASP A 29 9.95 -13.55 3.06
C ASP A 29 8.56 -14.18 2.98
N ILE A 30 7.54 -13.41 2.58
CA ILE A 30 6.19 -13.94 2.34
C ILE A 30 6.23 -15.00 1.24
N LEU A 31 6.89 -14.71 0.11
CA LEU A 31 6.96 -15.63 -1.03
C LEU A 31 7.73 -16.91 -0.72
N SER A 32 8.80 -16.82 0.07
CA SER A 32 9.68 -17.97 0.36
C SER A 32 9.24 -18.80 1.56
N LYS A 33 8.70 -18.17 2.61
CA LYS A 33 8.42 -18.81 3.92
C LYS A 33 6.95 -18.74 4.32
N GLY A 34 6.11 -18.04 3.55
CA GLY A 34 4.72 -17.81 3.90
C GLY A 34 3.90 -19.09 3.95
N ASN A 35 2.88 -19.07 4.81
CA ASN A 35 1.90 -20.14 4.92
C ASN A 35 0.73 -19.86 3.96
N LYS A 36 0.43 -20.81 3.08
CA LYS A 36 -0.71 -20.74 2.17
C LYS A 36 -2.01 -21.01 2.93
N ARG A 37 -3.01 -20.16 2.76
CA ARG A 37 -4.33 -20.26 3.41
C ARG A 37 -5.43 -19.87 2.43
N LEU A 38 -6.65 -20.37 2.64
CA LEU A 38 -7.86 -19.84 2.00
C LEU A 38 -8.30 -18.59 2.76
N ASP A 39 -8.78 -17.57 2.04
CA ASP A 39 -9.18 -16.28 2.59
C ASP A 39 -10.67 -15.99 2.32
N ARG A 40 -11.18 -14.88 2.88
CA ARG A 40 -12.59 -14.50 2.74
C ARG A 40 -13.03 -14.18 1.30
N THR A 41 -12.08 -13.94 0.41
CA THR A 41 -12.36 -13.63 -1.01
C THR A 41 -12.40 -14.89 -1.88
N GLY A 42 -11.90 -16.02 -1.36
CA GLY A 42 -11.82 -17.28 -2.07
C GLY A 42 -10.58 -17.41 -2.98
N VAL A 43 -9.77 -16.36 -3.11
CA VAL A 43 -8.53 -16.36 -3.90
C VAL A 43 -7.42 -17.13 -3.19
N GLY A 44 -7.41 -17.06 -1.85
CA GLY A 44 -6.34 -17.57 -1.01
C GLY A 44 -5.19 -16.57 -0.85
N THR A 45 -4.34 -16.83 0.14
CA THR A 45 -3.30 -15.90 0.58
C THR A 45 -2.04 -16.66 0.99
N LEU A 46 -0.88 -16.05 0.73
CA LEU A 46 0.39 -16.43 1.31
C LEU A 46 0.75 -15.44 2.42
N SER A 47 1.05 -15.90 3.63
CA SER A 47 1.16 -15.00 4.79
C SER A 47 2.22 -15.42 5.80
N ILE A 48 2.87 -14.43 6.40
CA ILE A 48 3.68 -14.58 7.62
C ILE A 48 3.04 -13.74 8.73
N PHE A 49 3.24 -14.12 9.99
CA PHE A 49 2.65 -13.42 11.14
C PHE A 49 3.67 -12.50 11.80
N GLY A 50 3.26 -11.27 12.14
CA GLY A 50 4.03 -10.37 13.00
C GLY A 50 5.20 -9.62 12.35
N ALA A 51 5.16 -9.37 11.03
CA ALA A 51 6.17 -8.55 10.38
C ALA A 51 6.09 -7.06 10.82
N GLN A 52 7.24 -6.40 10.93
CA GLN A 52 7.33 -4.98 11.31
C GLN A 52 8.20 -4.21 10.31
N MET A 53 7.77 -2.99 9.95
CA MET A 53 8.55 -2.03 9.17
C MET A 53 8.59 -0.68 9.90
N ARG A 54 9.62 0.12 9.66
CA ARG A 54 9.79 1.48 10.20
C ARG A 54 10.21 2.40 9.06
N PHE A 55 9.56 3.55 8.95
CA PHE A 55 9.79 4.55 7.91
C PHE A 55 10.01 5.92 8.55
N SER A 56 10.94 6.71 8.02
CA SER A 56 11.16 8.08 8.43
C SER A 56 10.10 8.99 7.83
N LEU A 57 9.35 9.69 8.68
CA LEU A 57 8.33 10.65 8.24
C LEU A 57 8.89 12.07 8.03
N ARG A 58 10.21 12.27 8.18
CA ARG A 58 10.81 13.62 8.10
C ARG A 58 10.67 14.27 6.72
N GLU A 59 10.50 13.48 5.67
CA GLU A 59 10.47 13.91 4.26
C GLU A 59 9.15 13.55 3.55
N GLY A 60 8.11 13.03 4.24
CA GLY A 60 6.88 12.50 3.64
C GLY A 60 5.60 13.30 3.94
N SER A 61 4.68 13.39 2.98
CA SER A 61 3.33 13.99 3.16
C SER A 61 2.26 12.89 3.29
N THR A 62 1.45 12.94 4.34
CA THR A 62 0.34 11.98 4.61
C THR A 62 -1.05 12.62 4.42
N ASN A 63 -1.18 13.70 3.65
CA ASN A 63 -2.43 14.48 3.58
C ASN A 63 -3.47 13.88 2.63
N ALA A 64 -4.55 13.34 3.21
CA ALA A 64 -5.66 12.73 2.48
C ALA A 64 -6.48 13.70 1.58
N LYS A 65 -6.44 15.02 1.83
CA LYS A 65 -7.20 16.01 1.03
C LYS A 65 -6.59 16.24 -0.35
N GLU A 66 -5.29 16.01 -0.53
CA GLU A 66 -4.63 16.13 -1.84
C GLU A 66 -4.94 14.95 -2.77
N LEU A 67 -5.44 13.84 -2.21
CA LEU A 67 -5.70 12.59 -2.93
C LEU A 67 -7.09 12.58 -3.60
N GLN A 68 -8.09 13.22 -2.99
CA GLN A 68 -9.45 13.30 -3.58
C GLN A 68 -9.52 14.18 -4.83
N ALA A 69 -8.74 15.27 -4.90
CA ALA A 69 -8.69 16.12 -6.09
C ALA A 69 -7.99 15.44 -7.30
N LYS A 70 -7.35 14.28 -7.09
CA LYS A 70 -6.55 13.55 -8.09
C LYS A 70 -7.30 12.36 -8.73
N GLY A 71 -8.60 12.19 -8.47
CA GLY A 71 -9.38 11.09 -9.07
C GLY A 71 -9.00 9.71 -8.56
N ILE A 72 -8.92 9.54 -7.23
CA ILE A 72 -8.45 8.30 -6.59
C ILE A 72 -9.65 7.42 -6.19
N HIS A 73 -9.73 6.24 -6.82
CA HIS A 73 -10.88 5.31 -6.79
C HIS A 73 -10.67 4.07 -5.87
N ILE A 74 -9.71 4.13 -4.96
CA ILE A 74 -9.30 2.95 -4.16
C ILE A 74 -10.40 2.39 -3.24
N TRP A 75 -11.47 3.15 -3.00
CA TRP A 75 -12.57 2.78 -2.10
C TRP A 75 -13.86 2.39 -2.81
N ASP A 76 -13.95 2.55 -4.13
CA ASP A 76 -15.20 2.37 -4.89
C ASP A 76 -15.76 0.95 -4.74
N GLY A 77 -14.89 -0.07 -4.74
CA GLY A 77 -15.31 -1.46 -4.56
C GLY A 77 -15.82 -1.82 -3.15
N ASN A 78 -15.51 -1.00 -2.13
CA ASN A 78 -15.95 -1.23 -0.76
C ASN A 78 -17.17 -0.36 -0.37
N SER A 79 -17.67 0.48 -1.29
CA SER A 79 -18.76 1.43 -1.03
C SER A 79 -20.04 1.13 -1.80
N THR A 80 -20.05 0.08 -2.64
CA THR A 80 -21.21 -0.28 -3.45
C THR A 80 -22.36 -0.82 -2.60
N ARG A 81 -23.58 -0.68 -3.09
CA ARG A 81 -24.79 -1.19 -2.42
C ARG A 81 -24.69 -2.70 -2.16
N GLU A 82 -24.24 -3.47 -3.15
CA GLU A 82 -24.10 -4.93 -3.04
C GLU A 82 -23.13 -5.32 -1.94
N PHE A 83 -22.00 -4.60 -1.82
CA PHE A 83 -21.02 -4.86 -0.77
C PHE A 83 -21.58 -4.51 0.62
N LEU A 84 -22.22 -3.33 0.75
CA LEU A 84 -22.82 -2.89 2.01
C LEU A 84 -23.94 -3.84 2.47
N ASP A 85 -24.77 -4.33 1.55
CA ASP A 85 -25.81 -5.33 1.84
C ASP A 85 -25.22 -6.66 2.28
N SER A 86 -24.15 -7.13 1.61
CA SER A 86 -23.46 -8.38 1.99
C SER A 86 -22.85 -8.30 3.41
N CYS A 87 -22.50 -7.08 3.86
CA CYS A 87 -21.99 -6.82 5.20
C CYS A 87 -23.10 -6.49 6.22
N GLY A 88 -24.37 -6.45 5.81
CA GLY A 88 -25.52 -6.17 6.68
C GLY A 88 -25.83 -4.68 6.95
N PHE A 89 -25.26 -3.75 6.19
CA PHE A 89 -25.46 -2.31 6.34
C PHE A 89 -26.55 -1.75 5.41
N VAL A 90 -27.76 -2.28 5.51
CA VAL A 90 -28.88 -1.98 4.61
C VAL A 90 -29.35 -0.51 4.66
N ASP A 91 -29.21 0.16 5.80
CA ASP A 91 -29.70 1.53 6.00
C ASP A 91 -28.68 2.62 5.65
N ARG A 92 -27.48 2.25 5.17
CA ARG A 92 -26.44 3.22 4.83
C ARG A 92 -26.57 3.66 3.37
N GLU A 93 -26.46 4.96 3.09
CA GLU A 93 -26.36 5.45 1.73
C GLU A 93 -25.06 4.96 1.06
N GLU A 94 -25.18 4.59 -0.22
CA GLU A 94 -24.06 4.27 -1.10
C GLU A 94 -23.12 5.50 -1.19
N ALA A 95 -21.81 5.27 -1.25
CA ALA A 95 -20.73 6.28 -1.18
C ALA A 95 -20.29 6.78 0.21
N ILE A 96 -20.95 6.41 1.33
CA ILE A 96 -20.50 6.80 2.68
C ILE A 96 -19.78 5.64 3.39
N ILE A 97 -18.49 5.47 3.09
CA ILE A 97 -17.58 4.73 3.98
C ILE A 97 -17.04 5.71 5.05
N LYS A 98 -17.82 5.97 6.10
CA LYS A 98 -17.29 6.56 7.35
C LYS A 98 -16.56 5.47 8.13
N PHE A 99 -15.33 5.10 7.76
CA PHE A 99 -14.62 4.02 8.47
C PHE A 99 -13.36 4.43 9.22
N LEU A 100 -12.74 5.58 8.96
CA LEU A 100 -11.47 5.93 9.60
C LEU A 100 -11.32 7.42 9.92
N GLY A 101 -12.24 8.03 10.69
CA GLY A 101 -12.06 9.45 11.00
C GLY A 101 -12.95 10.18 12.01
N TYR A 102 -13.95 9.56 12.64
CA TYR A 102 -14.69 10.23 13.73
C TYR A 102 -15.03 9.25 14.86
N ASN A 103 -14.13 9.18 15.84
CA ASN A 103 -14.40 8.86 17.24
C ASN A 103 -13.18 9.28 18.08
N VAL A 104 -13.06 10.59 18.30
CA VAL A 104 -12.41 11.12 19.51
C VAL A 104 -13.47 11.98 20.17
N GLN A 105 -14.22 11.41 21.11
CA GLN A 105 -14.97 12.20 22.08
C GLN A 105 -14.01 12.54 23.22
N LEU A 106 -13.73 13.82 23.38
CA LEU A 106 -13.30 14.40 24.67
C LEU A 106 -14.51 14.42 25.62
#